data_AF-A0A6G6JXP8-F1
#
_entry.id   AF-A0A6G6JXP8-F1
#
_cell.length_a   1.000
_cell.length_b   1.000
_cell.length_c   1.000
_cell.angle_alpha   90.00
_cell.angle_beta   90.00
_cell.angle_gamma   90.00
#
_symmetry.space_group_name_H-M   'P 1'
#
loop_
_entity.id
_entity.type
_entity.pdbx_description
1 polymer ?
#
loop_
_entity_poly.entity_id
_entity_poly.type
_entity_poly.pdbx_seq_one_letter_code
_entity_poly.pdbx_strand_id
1 'polypeptide(L)'
;MHDLDDGTARSHCTPPKLDPFSTPFQVKILTVLTIAASLILSTGCDEFSSTKVKARIVEHRPIGSTHYALLYEVLEPKKLAGHYGIGATVRGDLVADIDGTEHEIYLNSSDAKTLTANRPEGYAVSQPGSKEGDFLEMSKRVK
;
A
#
# COMPACT_ATOMS: atom_id res chain seq x y z
N MET A 1 -66.50 -20.50 6.44
CA MET A 1 -66.05 -20.92 5.10
C MET A 1 -65.37 -19.74 4.45
N HIS A 2 -64.04 -19.75 4.42
CA HIS A 2 -63.13 -19.29 3.35
C HIS A 2 -61.70 -19.40 3.89
N ASP A 3 -61.06 -20.49 3.45
CA ASP A 3 -59.64 -20.78 3.16
C ASP A 3 -58.62 -19.64 3.36
N LEU A 4 -57.57 -19.87 4.17
CA LEU A 4 -56.21 -20.32 3.80
C LEU A 4 -55.44 -19.26 2.99
N ASP A 5 -54.36 -18.71 3.58
CA ASP A 5 -53.03 -18.72 2.95
C ASP A 5 -51.95 -18.25 3.96
N ASP A 6 -51.07 -19.17 4.33
CA ASP A 6 -49.85 -18.94 5.11
C ASP A 6 -48.72 -18.60 4.14
N GLY A 7 -48.11 -17.44 4.36
CA GLY A 7 -47.11 -16.88 3.47
C GLY A 7 -45.86 -17.74 3.36
N THR A 8 -45.42 -17.97 2.14
CA THR A 8 -44.02 -18.31 1.87
C THR A 8 -43.53 -17.48 0.69
N ALA A 9 -42.82 -16.41 1.03
CA ALA A 9 -42.06 -15.60 0.11
C ALA A 9 -40.92 -16.40 -0.51
N ARG A 10 -40.89 -16.52 -1.83
CA ARG A 10 -39.67 -16.79 -2.60
C ARG A 10 -39.51 -15.72 -3.67
N SER A 11 -38.44 -14.96 -3.49
CA SER A 11 -37.92 -13.94 -4.39
C SER A 11 -37.85 -14.42 -5.84
N HIS A 12 -38.37 -13.62 -6.76
CA HIS A 12 -37.82 -13.55 -8.12
C HIS A 12 -37.74 -12.08 -8.55
N CYS A 13 -36.50 -11.60 -8.59
CA CYS A 13 -36.12 -10.32 -9.17
C CYS A 13 -36.41 -10.34 -10.67
N THR A 14 -37.17 -9.36 -11.15
CA THR A 14 -37.19 -8.97 -12.56
C THR A 14 -36.83 -7.48 -12.61
N PRO A 15 -35.85 -7.04 -13.42
CA PRO A 15 -35.38 -5.67 -13.41
C PRO A 15 -36.44 -4.70 -13.96
N PRO A 16 -36.59 -3.48 -13.41
CA PRO A 16 -37.56 -2.53 -13.90
C PRO A 16 -37.08 -1.84 -15.19
N LYS A 17 -38.02 -1.70 -16.11
CA LYS A 17 -37.91 -0.90 -17.34
C LYS A 17 -38.08 0.57 -16.95
N LEU A 18 -37.10 1.40 -17.32
CA LEU A 18 -37.10 2.84 -17.09
C LEU A 18 -37.95 3.53 -18.16
N ASP A 19 -39.04 4.18 -17.74
CA ASP A 19 -39.74 5.20 -18.52
C ASP A 19 -39.48 6.58 -17.89
N PRO A 20 -39.12 7.62 -18.69
CA PRO A 20 -38.82 8.93 -18.15
C PRO A 20 -40.00 9.91 -18.28
N PHE A 21 -39.98 10.92 -17.41
CA PHE A 21 -40.75 12.17 -17.42
C PHE A 21 -42.14 12.19 -16.76
N SER A 22 -42.20 12.75 -15.54
CA SER A 22 -42.89 14.04 -15.30
C SER A 22 -42.72 14.49 -13.84
N THR A 23 -42.02 15.60 -13.66
CA THR A 23 -42.06 16.43 -12.43
C THR A 23 -43.22 17.43 -12.57
N PRO A 24 -43.83 17.98 -11.50
CA PRO A 24 -43.19 19.18 -10.92
C PRO A 24 -43.52 19.50 -9.43
N PHE A 25 -42.71 20.40 -8.86
CA PHE A 25 -42.92 21.18 -7.63
C PHE A 25 -42.79 20.50 -6.23
N GLN A 26 -41.68 20.88 -5.58
CA GLN A 26 -41.60 21.30 -4.16
C GLN A 26 -41.61 20.22 -3.07
N VAL A 27 -40.42 19.67 -2.78
CA VAL A 27 -39.91 19.63 -1.40
C VAL A 27 -38.40 19.91 -1.44
N LYS A 28 -38.05 21.20 -1.44
CA LYS A 28 -36.67 21.70 -1.39
C LYS A 28 -36.10 21.69 0.03
N ILE A 29 -36.30 20.66 0.86
CA ILE A 29 -35.65 20.58 2.18
C ILE A 29 -35.44 19.12 2.63
N LEU A 30 -34.82 18.26 1.81
CA LEU A 30 -34.28 16.98 2.32
C LEU A 30 -33.26 16.28 1.40
N THR A 31 -32.72 16.98 0.40
CA THR A 31 -31.86 16.38 -0.65
C THR A 31 -30.49 17.03 -0.74
N VAL A 32 -30.00 17.63 0.35
CA VAL A 32 -28.58 18.02 0.49
C VAL A 32 -27.82 17.07 1.42
N LEU A 33 -28.50 16.14 2.09
CA LEU A 33 -27.84 15.21 3.03
C LEU A 33 -27.50 13.83 2.46
N THR A 34 -27.84 13.54 1.20
CA THR A 34 -27.65 12.19 0.60
C THR A 34 -26.68 12.14 -0.57
N ILE A 35 -26.02 13.25 -0.92
CA ILE A 35 -24.87 13.24 -1.85
C ILE A 35 -23.53 13.34 -1.11
N ALA A 36 -23.55 13.74 0.17
CA ALA A 36 -22.33 13.72 0.99
C ALA A 36 -21.93 12.30 1.44
N ALA A 37 -22.84 11.32 1.36
CA ALA A 37 -22.58 9.95 1.82
C ALA A 37 -21.90 9.05 0.77
N SER A 38 -21.86 9.44 -0.51
CA SER A 38 -21.29 8.60 -1.58
C SER A 38 -19.83 8.92 -1.90
N LEU A 39 -19.23 9.93 -1.23
CA LEU A 39 -17.80 10.26 -1.35
C LEU A 39 -16.97 9.85 -0.12
N ILE A 40 -17.58 9.25 0.91
CA ILE A 40 -16.90 8.87 2.16
C ILE A 40 -16.84 7.34 2.34
N LEU A 41 -16.93 6.57 1.24
CA LEU A 41 -16.71 5.11 1.24
C LEU A 41 -15.46 4.70 0.44
N SER A 42 -14.45 5.57 0.33
CA SER A 42 -13.11 5.20 -0.14
C SER A 42 -12.05 5.20 0.97
N THR A 43 -12.43 5.46 2.23
CA THR A 43 -11.50 5.38 3.38
C THR A 43 -11.77 4.09 4.15
N GLY A 44 -11.48 2.94 3.55
CA GLY A 44 -11.80 1.66 4.17
C GLY A 44 -11.36 0.44 3.39
N CYS A 45 -10.10 0.41 2.93
CA CYS A 45 -9.35 -0.81 2.63
C CYS A 45 -7.88 -0.45 2.38
N ASP A 46 -7.20 0.12 3.39
CA ASP A 46 -5.74 0.06 3.46
C ASP A 46 -5.36 -1.32 4.05
N GLU A 47 -5.80 -2.37 3.35
CA GLU A 47 -5.60 -3.77 3.70
C GLU A 47 -4.18 -4.13 3.27
N PHE A 48 -3.20 -3.97 4.17
CA PHE A 48 -1.83 -4.49 4.07
C PHE A 48 -1.25 -4.55 2.63
N SER A 49 -1.38 -3.47 1.86
CA SER A 49 -0.99 -3.48 0.46
C SER A 49 0.54 -3.42 0.37
N SER A 50 1.17 -4.59 0.44
CA SER A 50 2.59 -4.72 0.22
C SER A 50 2.88 -4.38 -1.24
N THR A 51 3.63 -3.31 -1.45
CA THR A 51 4.01 -2.86 -2.79
C THR A 51 5.34 -3.49 -3.14
N LYS A 52 5.36 -4.32 -4.19
CA LYS A 52 6.61 -4.82 -4.75
C LYS A 52 7.33 -3.67 -5.44
N VAL A 53 8.59 -3.45 -5.07
CA VAL A 53 9.44 -2.43 -5.69
C VAL A 53 10.75 -3.07 -6.16
N LYS A 54 11.26 -2.56 -7.28
CA LYS A 54 12.63 -2.82 -7.72
C LYS A 54 13.47 -1.68 -7.21
N ALA A 55 14.51 -1.98 -6.44
CA ALA A 55 15.38 -0.99 -5.83
C ALA A 55 16.85 -1.31 -6.13
N ARG A 56 17.70 -0.30 -6.15
CA ARG A 56 19.14 -0.43 -6.29
C ARG A 56 19.81 0.02 -5.00
N ILE A 57 20.72 -0.78 -4.46
CA ILE A 57 21.54 -0.34 -3.33
C ILE A 57 22.53 0.71 -3.85
N VAL A 58 22.50 1.89 -3.23
CA VAL A 58 23.33 3.03 -3.63
C VAL A 58 24.62 3.06 -2.83
N GLU A 59 24.52 2.77 -1.53
CA GLU A 59 25.65 2.69 -0.62
C GLU A 59 25.27 1.86 0.61
N HIS A 60 26.27 1.24 1.22
CA HIS A 60 26.15 0.61 2.53
C HIS A 60 27.11 1.26 3.53
N ARG A 61 26.73 1.25 4.82
CA ARG A 61 27.59 1.70 5.91
C ARG A 61 27.48 0.78 7.13
N PRO A 62 28.61 0.47 7.79
CA PRO A 62 28.56 -0.26 9.05
C PRO A 62 27.91 0.59 10.15
N ILE A 63 27.02 -0.01 10.94
CA ILE A 63 26.40 0.58 12.13
C ILE A 63 26.69 -0.30 13.33
N GLY A 64 27.56 0.17 14.21
CA GLY A 64 28.06 -0.63 15.33
C GLY A 64 28.94 -1.79 14.85
N SER A 65 28.97 -2.88 15.60
CA SER A 65 29.87 -4.02 15.34
C SER A 65 29.26 -5.13 14.47
N THR A 66 27.95 -5.18 14.31
CA THR A 66 27.25 -6.36 13.75
C THR A 66 26.21 -6.05 12.68
N HIS A 67 26.00 -4.79 12.34
CA HIS A 67 24.92 -4.38 11.43
C HIS A 67 25.44 -3.44 10.34
N TYR A 68 24.72 -3.42 9.24
CA TYR A 68 24.93 -2.49 8.14
C TYR A 68 23.62 -1.80 7.80
N ALA A 69 23.70 -0.49 7.56
CA ALA A 69 22.63 0.24 6.89
C ALA A 69 22.86 0.22 5.38
N LEU A 70 21.77 0.13 4.64
CA LEU A 70 21.74 0.11 3.19
C LEU A 70 20.88 1.28 2.72
N LEU A 71 21.46 2.23 2.02
CA LEU A 71 20.68 3.21 1.27
C LEU A 71 20.28 2.58 -0.05
N TYR A 72 18.98 2.58 -0.36
CA TYR A 72 18.49 2.12 -1.65
C TYR A 72 17.68 3.20 -2.35
N GLU A 73 17.74 3.18 -3.68
CA GLU A 73 16.93 4.00 -4.58
C GLU A 73 15.92 3.11 -5.28
N VAL A 74 14.65 3.51 -5.26
CA VAL A 74 13.59 2.80 -5.98
C VAL A 74 13.69 3.09 -7.47
N LEU A 75 13.70 2.04 -8.29
CA LEU A 75 13.68 2.10 -9.75
C LEU A 75 12.26 1.88 -10.29
N GLU A 76 11.49 0.98 -9.67
CA GLU A 76 10.11 0.67 -10.04
C GLU A 76 9.27 0.41 -8.79
N PRO A 77 7.96 0.71 -8.78
CA PRO A 77 7.16 1.25 -9.89
C PRO A 77 7.38 2.74 -10.13
N LYS A 78 7.02 3.24 -11.33
CA LYS A 78 7.23 4.65 -11.75
C LYS A 78 6.74 5.70 -10.75
N LYS A 79 5.70 5.41 -9.97
CA LYS A 79 5.17 6.31 -8.93
C LYS A 79 6.17 6.57 -7.80
N LEU A 80 7.02 5.59 -7.50
CA LEU A 80 8.01 5.63 -6.42
C LEU A 80 9.45 5.74 -6.96
N ALA A 81 9.64 5.63 -8.27
CA ALA A 81 10.96 5.73 -8.89
C ALA A 81 11.68 7.04 -8.49
N GLY A 82 12.97 6.93 -8.19
CA GLY A 82 13.82 8.04 -7.71
C GLY A 82 13.65 8.38 -6.23
N HIS A 83 12.74 7.69 -5.49
CA HIS A 83 12.69 7.83 -4.04
C HIS A 83 13.73 6.93 -3.37
N TYR A 84 14.22 7.38 -2.22
CA TYR A 84 15.21 6.68 -1.43
C TYR A 84 14.59 6.13 -0.15
N GLY A 85 15.03 4.93 0.24
CA GLY A 85 14.70 4.31 1.51
C GLY A 85 15.96 3.77 2.18
N ILE A 86 15.83 3.40 3.45
CA ILE A 86 16.95 2.89 4.24
C ILE A 86 16.57 1.51 4.76
N GLY A 87 17.41 0.51 4.48
CA GLY A 87 17.32 -0.85 4.99
C GLY A 87 18.40 -1.13 6.04
N ALA A 88 18.23 -2.22 6.78
CA ALA A 88 19.22 -2.74 7.73
C ALA A 88 19.49 -4.23 7.49
N THR A 89 20.72 -4.67 7.65
CA THR A 89 21.10 -6.09 7.55
C THR A 89 22.15 -6.48 8.59
N VAL A 90 22.07 -7.71 9.11
CA VAL A 90 23.13 -8.38 9.90
C VAL A 90 24.06 -9.21 9.01
N ARG A 91 23.68 -9.45 7.74
CA ARG A 91 24.41 -10.30 6.79
C ARG A 91 25.62 -9.59 6.20
N GLY A 92 26.61 -9.32 7.04
CA GLY A 92 27.89 -8.73 6.62
C GLY A 92 28.60 -9.54 5.53
N ASP A 93 28.35 -10.85 5.47
CA ASP A 93 28.85 -11.74 4.39
C ASP A 93 28.27 -11.39 3.00
N LEU A 94 27.09 -10.80 2.95
CA LEU A 94 26.41 -10.43 1.70
C LEU A 94 26.58 -8.95 1.33
N VAL A 95 27.20 -8.15 2.20
CA VAL A 95 27.38 -6.71 2.00
C VAL A 95 28.60 -6.40 1.12
N ALA A 96 29.58 -7.30 1.07
CA ALA A 96 30.72 -7.16 0.16
C ALA A 96 30.21 -7.06 -1.29
N ASP A 97 30.52 -5.96 -1.97
CA ASP A 97 30.11 -5.64 -3.34
C ASP A 97 28.58 -5.54 -3.57
N ILE A 98 27.82 -5.17 -2.54
CA ILE A 98 26.37 -4.97 -2.66
C ILE A 98 25.99 -3.64 -3.34
N ASP A 99 26.90 -2.66 -3.34
CA ASP A 99 26.64 -1.35 -3.93
C ASP A 99 26.43 -1.46 -5.45
N GLY A 100 25.42 -0.76 -5.95
CA GLY A 100 24.99 -0.81 -7.35
C GLY A 100 24.14 -2.04 -7.70
N THR A 101 23.92 -2.98 -6.78
CA THR A 101 23.11 -4.17 -7.05
C THR A 101 21.62 -3.87 -6.97
N GLU A 102 20.85 -4.50 -7.86
CA GLU A 102 19.40 -4.37 -7.90
C GLU A 102 18.71 -5.50 -7.14
N HIS A 103 17.61 -5.17 -6.46
CA HIS A 103 16.84 -6.08 -5.62
C HIS A 103 15.34 -5.83 -5.77
N GLU A 104 14.56 -6.91 -5.72
CA GLU A 104 13.14 -6.83 -5.50
C GLU A 104 12.85 -6.91 -4.00
N ILE A 105 12.13 -5.93 -3.48
CA ILE A 105 11.69 -5.87 -2.09
C ILE A 105 10.19 -5.61 -2.03
N TYR A 106 9.55 -6.05 -0.94
CA TYR A 106 8.15 -5.76 -0.66
C TYR A 106 8.09 -4.73 0.45
N LEU A 107 7.58 -3.54 0.12
CA LEU A 107 7.38 -2.47 1.08
C LEU A 107 5.97 -2.54 1.63
N ASN A 108 5.83 -2.52 2.96
CA ASN A 108 4.53 -2.33 3.57
C ASN A 108 4.09 -0.86 3.38
N SER A 109 2.83 -0.55 3.69
CA SER A 109 2.28 0.80 3.50
C SER A 109 2.95 1.87 4.39
N SER A 110 3.57 1.48 5.50
CA SER A 110 4.36 2.38 6.36
C SER A 110 5.73 2.64 5.74
N ASP A 111 6.43 1.62 5.26
CA ASP A 111 7.75 1.76 4.62
C ASP A 111 7.65 2.59 3.34
N ALA A 112 6.59 2.38 2.55
CA ALA A 112 6.35 3.17 1.36
C ALA A 112 6.15 4.67 1.67
N LYS A 113 5.66 5.01 2.88
CA LYS A 113 5.47 6.40 3.33
C LYS A 113 6.74 7.02 3.89
N THR A 114 7.74 6.22 4.29
CA THR A 114 9.03 6.74 4.77
C THR A 114 10.03 7.00 3.65
N LEU A 115 9.72 6.58 2.42
CA LEU A 115 10.51 6.89 1.25
C LEU A 115 10.60 8.41 1.03
N THR A 116 11.80 8.90 0.77
CA THR A 116 12.08 10.32 0.52
C THR A 116 12.43 10.55 -0.94
N ALA A 117 11.87 11.60 -1.56
CA ALA A 117 12.24 11.99 -2.92
C ALA A 117 13.69 12.53 -3.02
N ASN A 118 14.28 12.95 -1.89
CA ASN A 118 15.64 13.46 -1.82
C ASN A 118 16.57 12.43 -1.17
N ARG A 119 17.80 12.31 -1.68
CA ARG A 119 18.84 11.49 -1.07
C ARG A 119 19.18 12.03 0.33
N PRO A 120 19.12 11.22 1.39
CA PRO A 120 19.50 11.66 2.72
C PRO A 120 21.01 11.90 2.82
N GLU A 121 21.43 13.04 3.38
CA GLU A 121 22.85 13.41 3.52
C GLU A 121 23.59 12.65 4.64
N GLY A 122 22.84 11.92 5.45
CA GLY A 122 23.35 11.02 6.48
C GLY A 122 22.22 10.12 6.94
N TYR A 123 22.45 8.81 6.90
CA TYR A 123 21.46 7.83 7.34
C TYR A 123 22.12 6.87 8.32
N ALA A 124 21.43 6.66 9.43
CA ALA A 124 21.67 5.60 10.37
C ALA A 124 20.30 5.05 10.77
N VAL A 125 20.08 3.76 10.57
CA VAL A 125 18.89 3.08 11.09
C VAL A 125 19.20 2.53 12.46
N SER A 126 18.15 2.44 13.29
CA SER A 126 18.19 1.61 14.50
C SER A 126 18.63 0.19 14.13
N GLN A 127 19.33 -0.48 15.04
CA GLN A 127 19.66 -1.91 14.86
C GLN A 127 18.41 -2.66 14.39
N PRO A 128 18.51 -3.64 13.46
CA PRO A 128 17.38 -4.45 13.03
C PRO A 128 16.73 -5.08 14.27
N GLY A 129 15.69 -4.41 14.73
CA GLY A 129 15.10 -4.58 16.04
C GLY A 129 13.80 -5.32 15.87
N SER A 130 13.87 -6.64 15.71
CA SER A 130 12.77 -7.58 15.97
C SER A 130 11.45 -7.39 15.19
N LYS A 131 11.31 -6.41 14.29
CA LYS A 131 10.03 -6.16 13.59
C LYS A 131 10.10 -6.06 12.07
N GLU A 132 11.27 -5.82 11.50
CA GLU A 132 11.50 -5.88 10.06
C GLU A 132 12.74 -6.72 9.86
N GLY A 133 12.55 -7.88 9.23
CA GLY A 133 13.61 -8.86 9.02
C GLY A 133 14.79 -8.25 8.27
N ASP A 134 15.90 -8.98 8.28
CA ASP A 134 17.10 -8.58 7.56
C ASP A 134 16.76 -8.21 6.11
N PHE A 135 17.06 -6.97 5.72
CA PHE A 135 16.71 -6.43 4.41
C PHE A 135 17.18 -7.36 3.29
N LEU A 136 18.41 -7.88 3.39
CA LEU A 136 18.98 -8.73 2.35
C LEU A 136 18.35 -10.13 2.32
N GLU A 137 17.85 -10.63 3.45
CA GLU A 137 17.11 -11.90 3.49
C GLU A 137 15.68 -11.78 2.96
N MET A 138 15.07 -10.61 3.12
CA MET A 138 13.74 -10.31 2.60
C MET A 138 13.75 -9.82 1.16
N SER A 139 14.93 -9.52 0.63
CA SER A 139 15.13 -9.07 -0.74
C SER A 139 15.50 -10.22 -1.67
N LYS A 140 15.21 -10.05 -2.96
CA LYS A 140 15.70 -10.93 -4.01
C LYS A 140 16.55 -10.14 -4.98
N ARG A 141 17.84 -10.47 -5.06
CA ARG A 141 18.74 -9.87 -6.06
C ARG A 141 18.22 -10.11 -7.48
N VAL A 142 18.13 -9.03 -8.24
CA VAL A 142 17.83 -9.04 -9.68
C VAL A 142 19.15 -9.12 -10.42
N LYS A 143 19.26 -10.08 -11.34
CA LYS A 143 20.45 -10.26 -12.18
C LYS A 143 20.45 -9.29 -13.34
#